data_AF-D2UFD8-F1
#
_entry.id   AF-D2UFD8-F1
#
_cell.length_a   1.000
_cell.length_b   1.000
_cell.length_c   1.000
_cell.angle_alpha   90.00
_cell.angle_beta   90.00
_cell.angle_gamma   90.00
#
_symmetry.space_group_name_H-M   'P 1'
#
loop_
_entity.id
_entity.type
_entity.pdbx_description
1 polymer ?
#
loop_
_entity_poly.entity_id
_entity_poly.type
_entity_poly.pdbx_seq_one_letter_code
_entity_poly.pdbx_strand_id
1 'polypeptide(L)' 'MRAHIREVIQKTRRIRHSPPPDLEHLTMNTTILALDLGTRTGWALQHSDGTITSGTEPFTPQRFEGGGMRFLRFKR' A
#
# COMPACT_ATOMS: atom_id res chain seq x y z
N MET A 1 -33.08 31.57 17.23
CA MET A 1 -32.79 30.12 17.10
C MET A 1 -31.78 29.73 15.99
N ARG A 2 -31.34 30.64 15.10
CA ARG A 2 -30.40 30.30 14.00
C ARG A 2 -28.92 30.63 14.25
N ALA A 3 -28.59 31.42 15.28
CA ALA A 3 -27.20 31.78 15.60
C ALA A 3 -26.44 30.64 16.32
N HIS A 4 -27.15 29.87 17.16
CA HIS A 4 -26.53 28.85 18.01
C HIS A 4 -26.02 27.62 17.23
N ILE A 5 -26.65 27.29 16.10
CA ILE A 5 -26.24 26.15 15.25
C ILE A 5 -24.95 26.46 14.48
N ARG A 6 -24.70 27.72 14.11
CA ARG A 6 -23.48 28.11 13.40
C ARG A 6 -22.23 28.06 14.29
N GLU A 7 -22.40 28.36 15.57
CA GLU A 7 -21.31 28.32 16.55
C GLU A 7 -20.85 26.87 16.81
N VAL A 8 -21.77 25.91 16.92
CA VAL A 8 -21.41 24.49 17.07
C VAL A 8 -20.68 23.97 15.81
N ILE A 9 -21.17 24.29 14.61
CA ILE A 9 -20.54 23.84 13.35
C ILE A 9 -19.16 24.49 13.14
N GLN A 10 -18.96 25.76 13.52
CA GLN A 10 -17.64 26.40 13.45
C GLN A 10 -16.70 25.91 14.56
N LYS A 11 -17.20 25.60 15.76
CA LYS A 11 -16.39 25.07 16.87
C LYS A 11 -15.90 23.65 16.60
N THR A 12 -16.70 22.82 15.92
CA THR A 12 -16.29 21.47 15.48
C THR A 12 -15.31 21.50 14.30
N ARG A 13 -15.34 22.53 13.43
CA ARG A 13 -14.36 22.69 12.35
C ARG A 13 -13.00 23.23 12.80
N ARG A 14 -12.87 23.64 14.07
CA ARG A 14 -11.64 24.21 14.65
C ARG A 14 -10.79 23.20 15.42
N ILE A 15 -11.13 21.92 15.35
CA ILE A 15 -10.28 20.82 15.83
C ILE A 15 -9.92 19.94 14.63
N ARG A 16 -9.26 20.53 13.63
CA ARG A 16 -8.26 19.79 12.89
C ARG A 16 -6.96 20.04 13.65
N HIS A 17 -6.65 19.18 14.62
CA HIS A 17 -5.29 19.14 15.12
C HIS A 17 -4.41 18.82 13.92
N SER A 18 -3.59 19.78 13.51
CA SER A 18 -2.38 19.45 12.77
C SER A 18 -1.63 18.42 13.63
N PRO A 19 -1.17 17.30 13.07
CA PRO A 19 -0.31 16.39 13.81
C PRO A 19 0.84 17.21 14.41
N PRO A 20 1.23 16.95 15.67
CA PRO A 20 2.44 17.55 16.19
C PRO A 20 3.63 17.19 15.27
N PRO A 21 4.61 18.09 15.09
CA PRO A 21 5.64 17.98 14.05
C PRO A 21 6.55 16.75 14.19
N ASP A 22 6.52 16.08 15.33
CA ASP A 22 7.16 14.80 15.62
C ASP A 22 6.38 13.58 15.07
N LEU A 23 5.08 13.71 14.81
CA LEU A 23 4.23 12.68 14.21
C LEU A 23 4.11 12.78 12.68
N GLU A 24 4.44 13.91 12.07
CA GLU A 24 4.58 14.06 10.61
C GLU A 24 5.72 13.18 10.05
N HIS A 25 6.65 12.73 10.90
CA HIS A 25 7.81 11.93 10.52
C HIS A 25 7.78 10.47 10.98
N LEU A 26 6.64 9.99 11.49
CA LEU A 26 6.33 8.56 11.42
C LEU A 26 5.86 8.19 10.00
N THR A 27 6.44 8.84 8.98
CA THR A 27 6.51 8.29 7.63
C THR A 27 6.99 6.87 7.85
N MET A 28 6.11 5.90 7.64
CA MET A 28 6.44 4.50 7.83
C MET A 28 7.66 4.26 6.94
N ASN A 29 8.86 4.21 7.53
CA ASN A 29 10.14 3.91 6.87
C ASN A 29 10.16 2.42 6.53
N THR A 30 9.07 1.93 5.96
CA THR A 30 8.75 0.55 5.76
C THR A 30 8.71 0.35 4.27
N THR A 31 9.68 -0.41 3.77
CA THR A 31 9.65 -0.89 2.40
C THR A 31 8.63 -2.02 2.31
N ILE A 32 7.62 -1.87 1.44
CA ILE A 32 6.58 -2.88 1.22
C ILE A 32 6.72 -3.44 -0.20
N LEU A 33 6.79 -4.77 -0.30
CA LEU A 33 6.75 -5.50 -1.57
C LEU A 33 5.43 -6.26 -1.69
N ALA A 34 4.67 -5.96 -2.73
CA ALA A 34 3.47 -6.71 -3.12
C ALA A 34 3.74 -7.54 -4.37
N LEU A 35 3.30 -8.80 -4.36
CA LEU A 35 3.51 -9.76 -5.45
C LEU A 35 2.17 -10.35 -5.92
N ASP A 36 1.91 -10.29 -7.22
CA ASP A 36 0.88 -11.07 -7.91
C ASP A 36 1.54 -12.27 -8.60
N LEU A 37 1.37 -13.47 -8.05
CA LEU A 37 2.10 -14.67 -8.44
C LEU A 37 1.40 -15.40 -9.61
N GLY A 38 1.83 -15.08 -10.83
CA GLY A 38 1.38 -15.72 -12.07
C GLY A 38 2.54 -16.14 -12.97
N THR A 39 2.27 -16.66 -14.18
CA THR A 39 3.31 -16.87 -15.21
C THR A 39 3.90 -15.57 -15.74
N ARG A 40 3.24 -14.45 -15.45
CA ARG A 40 3.73 -13.09 -15.61
C ARG A 40 3.47 -12.40 -14.28
N THR A 41 4.49 -12.36 -13.45
CA THR A 41 4.38 -11.88 -12.07
C THR A 41 4.36 -10.37 -12.08
N GLY A 42 3.33 -9.77 -11.49
CA GLY A 42 3.31 -8.35 -11.18
C GLY A 42 4.04 -8.08 -9.87
N TRP A 43 4.76 -6.96 -9.81
CA TRP A 43 5.39 -6.49 -8.58
C TRP A 43 5.16 -5.00 -8.38
N ALA A 44 4.98 -4.59 -7.13
CA ALA A 44 4.99 -3.20 -6.71
C ALA A 44 5.83 -3.05 -5.44
N LEU A 45 6.75 -2.10 -5.46
CA LEU A 45 7.64 -1.76 -4.36
C LEU A 45 7.34 -0.33 -3.91
N GLN A 46 6.85 -0.19 -2.68
CA GLN A 46 6.83 1.08 -1.98
C GLN A 46 8.16 1.24 -1.24
N HIS A 47 8.88 2.29 -1.56
CA HIS A 47 10.11 2.70 -0.88
C HIS A 47 9.77 3.38 0.45
N SER A 48 10.76 3.49 1.34
CA SER A 48 10.60 4.14 2.64
C SER A 48 10.25 5.63 2.55
N ASP A 49 10.54 6.28 1.43
CA ASP A 49 10.15 7.67 1.14
C ASP A 49 8.71 7.79 0.60
N GLY A 50 7.99 6.67 0.51
CA GLY A 50 6.62 6.59 0.01
C GLY A 50 6.52 6.53 -1.52
N THR A 51 7.62 6.64 -2.26
CA THR A 51 7.59 6.47 -3.72
C THR A 51 7.25 5.03 -4.08
N ILE A 52 6.53 4.84 -5.18
CA ILE A 52 6.13 3.52 -5.66
C ILE A 52 6.75 3.28 -7.03
N THR A 53 7.44 2.15 -7.15
CA THR A 53 7.91 1.59 -8.41
C THR A 53 7.20 0.26 -8.65
N SER A 54 6.91 -0.06 -9.91
CA SER A 54 6.17 -1.28 -10.25
C SER A 54 6.60 -1.83 -11.60
N GLY A 55 6.28 -3.09 -11.83
CA GLY A 55 6.59 -3.76 -13.09
C GLY A 55 5.96 -5.14 -13.20
N THR A 56 6.29 -5.81 -14.30
CA THR A 56 5.90 -7.21 -14.53
C THR A 56 7.10 -7.98 -15.02
N GLU A 57 7.30 -9.20 -14.51
CA GLU A 57 8.35 -10.11 -14.93
C GLU A 57 7.76 -11.40 -15.52
N PRO A 58 8.14 -11.81 -16.75
CA PRO A 58 7.65 -13.05 -17.34
C PRO A 58 8.38 -14.28 -16.76
N PHE A 59 7.67 -15.09 -15.97
CA PHE A 59 8.11 -16.41 -15.49
C PHE A 59 7.44 -17.55 -16.26
N THR A 60 7.31 -17.38 -17.58
CA THR A 60 6.72 -18.39 -18.45
C THR A 60 7.65 -19.61 -18.52
N PRO A 61 7.20 -20.82 -18.13
CA PRO A 61 8.10 -21.97 -18.10
C PRO A 61 8.63 -22.31 -19.49
N GLN A 62 9.93 -22.55 -19.61
CA GLN A 62 10.54 -23.03 -20.84
C GLN A 62 10.44 -24.55 -20.97
N ARG A 63 10.52 -25.05 -22.21
CA ARG A 63 10.39 -26.49 -22.53
C ARG A 63 11.37 -27.42 -21.80
N PHE A 64 12.46 -26.88 -21.25
CA PHE A 64 13.48 -27.62 -20.51
C PHE A 64 13.50 -27.31 -19.00
N GLU A 65 12.68 -26.38 -18.56
CA GLU A 65 12.41 -26.16 -17.15
C GLU A 65 11.39 -27.22 -16.77
N GLY A 66 11.86 -28.32 -16.17
CA GLY A 66 11.07 -29.55 -15.94
C GLY A 66 9.67 -29.29 -15.37
N GLY A 67 8.74 -30.22 -15.60
CA GLY A 67 7.30 -30.10 -15.30
C GLY A 67 6.90 -30.06 -13.82
N GLY A 68 7.68 -29.38 -12.97
CA GLY A 68 7.39 -29.13 -11.57
C GLY A 68 6.12 -28.30 -11.34
N MET A 69 5.67 -28.25 -10.09
CA MET A 69 4.50 -27.47 -9.71
C MET A 69 4.77 -25.98 -9.89
N ARG A 70 4.09 -25.36 -10.87
CA ARG A 70 4.18 -23.93 -11.19
C ARG A 70 3.73 -23.01 -10.05
N PHE A 71 2.85 -23.49 -9.17
CA PHE A 71 2.35 -22.76 -8.02
C PHE A 71 2.27 -23.70 -6.81
N LEU A 72 2.62 -23.19 -5.62
CA LEU A 72 2.40 -23.90 -4.36
C LEU A 72 0.88 -24.05 -4.13
N ARG A 73 0.38 -25.28 -4.11
CA ARG A 73 -1.01 -25.56 -3.77
C ARG A 73 -1.11 -25.78 -2.26
N PHE A 74 -1.40 -24.73 -1.50
CA PHE A 74 -1.77 -24.86 -0.11
C PHE A 74 -3.12 -25.59 -0.05
N LYS A 75 -3.12 -26.84 0.42
CA LYS A 75 -4.36 -27.56 0.76
C LYS A 75 -4.80 -27.12 2.17
N ARG A 76 -6.11 -26.97 2.35
CA ARG A 76 -6.74 -26.81 3.68
C ARG A 76 -6.76 -28.13 4.43
#